data_AF-U2T641-F1
#
_entry.id   AF-U2T641-F1
#
_cell.length_a   1.000
_cell.length_b   1.000
_cell.length_c   1.000
_cell.angle_alpha   90.00
_cell.angle_beta   90.00
_cell.angle_gamma   90.00
#
_symmetry.space_group_name_H-M   'P 1'
#
loop_
_entity.id
_entity.type
_entity.pdbx_description
1 polymer ?
#
loop_
_entity_poly.entity_id
_entity_poly.type
_entity_poly.pdbx_seq_one_letter_code
_entity_poly.pdbx_strand_id
1 'polypeptide(L)'
;ARRHAWTRSHPPGATLGHVHGANLGVRASAYAEAGGVLPLVVGEDVDLVARVRASGRPVVESEQHPVLTSARLDGRAPDGYAAHLRALVS
;
A
#
# COMPACT_ATOMS: atom_id res chain seq x y z
N ALA A 1 -1.35 13.16 17.77
CA ALA A 1 -0.88 11.84 18.25
C ALA A 1 -0.50 10.90 17.09
N ARG A 2 -1.46 10.43 16.27
CA ARG A 2 -1.23 9.39 15.24
C ARG A 2 -0.18 9.74 14.17
N ARG A 3 -0.23 10.97 13.62
CA ARG A 3 0.77 11.45 12.64
C ARG A 3 2.18 11.41 13.21
N HIS A 4 2.38 11.83 14.46
CA HIS A 4 3.69 11.79 15.11
C HIS A 4 4.20 10.36 15.32
N ALA A 5 3.33 9.41 15.70
CA ALA A 5 3.71 8.01 15.83
C ALA A 5 4.16 7.43 14.47
N TRP A 6 3.41 7.71 13.41
CA TRP A 6 3.74 7.28 12.04
C TRP A 6 5.08 7.86 11.55
N THR A 7 5.31 9.18 11.68
CA THR A 7 6.54 9.83 11.22
C THR A 7 7.82 9.28 11.87
N ARG A 8 7.75 8.75 13.10
CA ARG A 8 8.92 8.10 13.73
C ARG A 8 9.35 6.80 13.04
N SER A 9 8.42 6.10 12.41
CA SER A 9 8.66 4.83 11.71
C SER A 9 8.83 5.01 10.20
N HIS A 10 8.48 6.18 9.67
CA HIS A 10 8.49 6.52 8.24
C HIS A 10 9.22 7.84 8.04
N PRO A 11 10.56 7.87 8.07
CA PRO A 11 11.32 9.08 7.81
C PRO A 11 11.04 9.58 6.39
N PRO A 12 10.92 10.90 6.18
CA PRO A 12 10.86 11.46 4.83
C PRO A 12 12.09 11.04 4.05
N GLY A 13 11.92 10.63 2.79
CA GLY A 13 13.06 10.27 1.95
C GLY A 13 13.43 8.77 1.94
N ALA A 14 12.53 7.88 2.39
CA ALA A 14 12.73 6.43 2.29
C ALA A 14 11.51 5.70 1.71
N THR A 15 11.75 4.89 0.67
CA THR A 15 10.85 3.85 0.17
C THR A 15 11.09 2.59 1.00
N LEU A 16 10.11 2.22 1.82
CA LEU A 16 10.23 1.10 2.75
C LEU A 16 9.75 -0.23 2.14
N GLY A 17 9.56 -0.32 0.81
CA GLY A 17 9.02 -1.52 0.17
C GLY A 17 7.54 -1.76 0.42
N HIS A 18 6.83 -0.82 1.04
CA HIS A 18 5.41 -0.96 1.34
C HIS A 18 4.54 -0.67 0.13
N VAL A 19 3.60 -1.55 -0.15
CA VAL A 19 2.52 -1.31 -1.11
C VAL A 19 1.33 -0.74 -0.36
N HIS A 20 0.79 0.36 -0.87
CA HIS A 20 -0.43 0.97 -0.37
C HIS A 20 -1.38 1.22 -1.54
N GLY A 21 -2.55 0.59 -1.53
CA GLY A 21 -3.53 0.73 -2.61
C GLY A 21 -4.00 2.17 -2.82
N ALA A 22 -3.99 3.00 -1.77
CA ALA A 22 -4.30 4.42 -1.86
C ALA A 22 -3.19 5.27 -2.52
N ASN A 23 -2.00 4.70 -2.74
CA ASN A 23 -0.85 5.34 -3.40
C ASN A 23 -0.23 4.40 -4.45
N LEU A 24 -1.07 3.82 -5.32
CA LEU A 24 -0.63 2.86 -6.33
C LEU A 24 -1.10 3.30 -7.72
N GLY A 25 -0.15 3.38 -8.66
CA GLY A 25 -0.41 3.60 -10.07
C GLY A 25 0.00 2.37 -10.89
N VAL A 26 -0.87 1.91 -11.79
CA VAL A 26 -0.59 0.79 -12.70
C VAL A 26 -1.03 1.13 -14.11
N ARG A 27 -0.19 0.81 -15.09
CA ARG A 27 -0.56 0.93 -16.50
C ARG A 27 -1.70 -0.03 -16.80
N ALA A 28 -2.74 0.42 -17.50
CA ALA A 28 -3.92 -0.40 -17.81
C ALA A 28 -3.58 -1.76 -18.46
N SER A 29 -2.59 -1.81 -19.36
CA SER A 29 -2.13 -3.09 -19.96
C SER A 29 -1.47 -4.02 -18.95
N ALA A 30 -0.64 -3.49 -18.04
CA ALA A 30 -0.05 -4.28 -16.96
C ALA A 30 -1.12 -4.81 -15.99
N TYR A 31 -2.13 -4.00 -15.69
CA TYR A 31 -3.28 -4.40 -14.87
C TYR A 31 -4.06 -5.55 -15.52
N ALA A 32 -4.37 -5.44 -16.81
CA ALA A 32 -5.08 -6.46 -17.56
C ALA A 32 -4.28 -7.77 -17.65
N GLU A 33 -2.97 -7.69 -17.95
CA GLU A 33 -2.07 -8.84 -17.99
C GLU A 33 -1.93 -9.53 -16.62
N ALA A 34 -1.93 -8.75 -15.54
CA ALA A 34 -1.91 -9.28 -14.17
C ALA A 34 -3.26 -9.86 -13.72
N GLY A 35 -4.30 -9.85 -14.56
CA GLY A 35 -5.64 -10.36 -14.21
C GLY A 35 -6.43 -9.44 -13.29
N GLY A 36 -6.03 -8.17 -13.17
CA GLY A 36 -6.67 -7.18 -12.31
C GLY A 36 -6.49 -7.43 -10.81
N VAL A 37 -7.35 -6.80 -10.01
CA VAL A 37 -7.40 -6.98 -8.55
C VAL A 37 -8.20 -8.24 -8.23
N LEU A 38 -7.61 -9.14 -7.45
CA LEU A 38 -8.31 -10.33 -6.97
C LEU A 38 -9.21 -9.99 -5.77
N PRO A 39 -10.34 -10.70 -5.60
CA PRO A 39 -11.25 -10.49 -4.48
C PRO A 39 -10.70 -11.14 -3.19
N LEU A 40 -9.53 -10.70 -2.75
CA LEU A 40 -8.92 -11.15 -1.50
C LEU A 40 -9.57 -10.43 -0.31
N VAL A 41 -9.55 -11.08 0.85
CA VAL A 41 -10.01 -10.49 2.11
C VAL A 41 -9.09 -9.35 2.57
N VAL A 42 -7.79 -9.45 2.26
CA VAL A 42 -6.76 -8.47 2.59
C VAL A 42 -5.56 -8.64 1.62
N GLY A 43 -4.89 -7.54 1.31
CA GLY A 43 -3.61 -7.55 0.58
C GLY A 43 -3.74 -7.65 -0.94
N GLU A 44 -4.89 -7.25 -1.49
CA GLU A 44 -5.18 -7.29 -2.92
C GLU A 44 -4.26 -6.38 -3.75
N ASP A 45 -3.76 -5.31 -3.16
CA ASP A 45 -2.79 -4.38 -3.73
C ASP A 45 -1.36 -4.97 -3.75
N VAL A 46 -0.92 -5.56 -2.65
CA VAL A 46 0.36 -6.27 -2.52
C VAL A 46 0.44 -7.41 -3.54
N ASP A 47 -0.63 -8.19 -3.63
CA ASP A 47 -0.78 -9.32 -4.53
C ASP A 47 -0.76 -8.89 -6.02
N LEU A 48 -1.46 -7.79 -6.36
CA LEU A 48 -1.38 -7.19 -7.70
C LEU A 48 0.07 -6.78 -8.05
N VAL A 49 0.76 -6.06 -7.15
CA VAL A 49 2.14 -5.63 -7.38
C VAL A 49 3.08 -6.84 -7.53
N ALA A 50 2.89 -7.89 -6.73
CA ALA A 50 3.67 -9.11 -6.83
C ALA A 50 3.52 -9.78 -8.21
N ARG A 51 2.29 -9.88 -8.74
CA ARG A 51 2.06 -10.40 -10.09
C ARG A 51 2.66 -9.53 -11.19
N VAL A 52 2.55 -8.21 -11.08
CA VAL A 52 3.19 -7.28 -12.03
C VAL A 52 4.72 -7.43 -12.02
N ARG A 53 5.34 -7.59 -10.83
CA ARG A 53 6.78 -7.88 -10.73
C ARG A 53 7.11 -9.24 -11.38
N ALA A 54 6.31 -10.27 -11.11
CA ALA A 54 6.51 -11.60 -11.66
C ALA A 54 6.36 -11.65 -13.20
N SER A 55 5.59 -10.73 -13.79
CA SER A 55 5.45 -10.62 -15.26
C SER A 55 6.65 -9.91 -15.93
N GLY A 56 7.72 -9.60 -15.19
CA GLY A 56 8.91 -8.91 -15.70
C GLY A 56 8.70 -7.42 -15.98
N ARG A 57 7.57 -6.83 -15.55
CA ARG A 57 7.32 -5.40 -15.71
C ARG A 57 8.05 -4.60 -14.61
N PRO A 58 8.58 -3.41 -14.92
CA PRO A 58 9.23 -2.58 -13.93
C PRO A 58 8.21 -2.10 -12.89
N VAL A 59 8.60 -2.20 -11.62
CA VAL A 59 7.89 -1.60 -10.49
C VAL A 59 8.83 -0.60 -9.84
N VAL A 60 8.39 0.65 -9.77
CA VAL A 60 9.17 1.76 -9.23
C VAL A 60 8.51 2.24 -7.95
N GLU A 61 9.31 2.38 -6.91
CA GLU A 61 8.91 3.01 -5.66
C GLU A 61 9.40 4.46 -5.68
N SER A 62 8.56 5.41 -5.26
CA SER A 62 8.84 6.84 -5.37
C SER A 62 8.37 7.59 -4.14
N GLU A 63 9.25 8.43 -3.59
CA GLU A 63 8.94 9.39 -2.52
C GLU A 63 8.46 10.74 -3.05
N GLN A 64 8.51 10.96 -4.37
CA GLN A 64 8.20 12.26 -4.97
C GLN A 64 6.71 12.59 -4.93
N HIS A 65 5.85 11.58 -4.70
CA HIS A 65 4.41 11.69 -4.77
C HIS A 65 3.76 11.15 -3.48
N PRO A 66 3.99 11.79 -2.32
CA PRO A 66 3.36 11.37 -1.09
C PRO A 66 1.86 11.71 -1.11
N VAL A 67 1.04 10.81 -0.61
CA VAL A 67 -0.40 11.05 -0.42
C VAL A 67 -0.75 11.05 1.06
N LEU A 68 -1.68 11.92 1.45
CA LEU A 68 -2.27 11.90 2.78
C LEU A 68 -3.56 11.08 2.75
N THR A 69 -3.62 10.02 3.55
CA THR A 69 -4.80 9.17 3.68
C THR A 69 -5.44 9.33 5.06
N SER A 70 -6.73 8.98 5.16
CA SER A 70 -7.43 9.02 6.45
C SER A 70 -6.88 7.95 7.39
N ALA A 71 -6.44 8.34 8.59
CA ALA A 71 -5.98 7.42 9.64
C ALA A 71 -7.15 6.80 10.43
N ARG A 72 -8.06 6.13 9.73
CA ARG A 72 -9.22 5.44 10.30
C ARG A 72 -8.77 4.19 11.04
N LEU A 73 -9.29 3.99 12.26
CA LEU A 73 -9.04 2.78 13.06
C LEU A 73 -10.10 1.70 12.84
N ASP A 74 -11.20 2.05 12.19
CA ASP A 74 -12.23 1.11 11.78
C ASP A 74 -12.10 0.88 10.27
N GLY A 75 -12.03 -0.40 9.87
CA GLY A 75 -11.71 -0.82 8.52
C GLY A 75 -12.23 -2.22 8.24
N ARG A 76 -12.60 -2.45 6.98
CA ARG A 76 -13.23 -3.70 6.53
C ARG A 76 -12.26 -4.87 6.41
N ALA A 77 -11.01 -4.60 6.05
CA ALA A 77 -9.97 -5.61 5.96
C ALA A 77 -9.46 -5.95 7.38
N PRO A 78 -9.60 -7.21 7.85
CA PRO A 78 -9.25 -7.60 9.22
C PRO A 78 -7.81 -7.24 9.60
N ASP A 79 -6.87 -7.52 8.69
CA ASP A 79 -5.43 -7.26 8.85
C ASP A 79 -4.92 -6.14 7.93
N GLY A 80 -5.82 -5.22 7.57
CA GLY A 80 -5.49 -4.08 6.71
C GLY A 80 -4.84 -2.90 7.45
N TYR A 81 -4.72 -1.77 6.75
CA TYR A 81 -4.06 -0.57 7.31
C TYR A 81 -4.68 -0.07 8.63
N ALA A 82 -5.99 -0.22 8.82
CA ALA A 82 -6.67 0.12 10.07
C ALA A 82 -6.15 -0.73 11.25
N ALA A 83 -5.85 -2.01 11.04
CA ALA A 83 -5.27 -2.88 12.05
C ALA A 83 -3.85 -2.44 12.42
N HIS A 84 -3.02 -2.12 11.42
CA HIS A 84 -1.69 -1.56 11.62
C HIS A 84 -1.74 -0.25 12.44
N LEU A 85 -2.65 0.66 12.10
CA LEU A 85 -2.83 1.91 12.84
C LEU A 85 -3.28 1.69 14.29
N ARG A 86 -4.09 0.66 14.58
CA ARG A 86 -4.47 0.31 15.96
C ARG A 86 -3.24 -0.12 16.77
N ALA A 87 -2.36 -0.95 16.19
CA ALA A 87 -1.13 -1.39 16.84
C ALA A 87 -0.10 -0.26 17.06
N LEU A 88 -0.12 0.79 16.24
CA LEU A 88 0.76 1.95 16.38
C LEU A 88 0.33 2.94 17.49
N VAL A 89 -0.94 2.89 17.91
CA VAL A 89 -1.54 3.89 18.81
C VAL A 89 -2.01 3.31 20.13
N SER A 90 -1.99 1.98 20.26
CA SER A 90 -2.01 1.26 21.54
C SER A 90 -0.69 1.42 22.27
#